data_AF-A0A7X9EV26-F1
#
_entry.id   AF-A0A7X9EV26-F1
#
_cell.length_a   1.000
_cell.length_b   1.000
_cell.length_c   1.000
_cell.angle_alpha   90.00
_cell.angle_beta   90.00
_cell.angle_gamma   90.00
#
_symmetry.space_group_name_H-M   'P 1'
#
loop_
_entity.id
_entity.type
_entity.pdbx_description
1 polymer ?
#
loop_
_entity_poly.entity_id
_entity_poly.type
_entity_poly.pdbx_seq_one_letter_code
_entity_poly.pdbx_strand_id
1 'polypeptide(L)'
;MDSGRRFYDPQGQLDPELVEVWAETFYQGLMKMMNGFYGRADMAEVLASMQKVPFNQLTARELEGEATEVIELALEYVNAIAAREIEYLQAYLGKL
;
A
#
# COMPACT_ATOMS: atom_id res chain seq x y z
N MET A 1 9.54 -20.11 12.76
CA MET A 1 8.31 -19.29 12.79
C MET A 1 7.42 -19.85 11.73
N ASP A 2 6.19 -20.18 12.07
CA ASP A 2 5.25 -20.86 11.19
C ASP A 2 4.75 -19.88 10.13
N SER A 3 5.45 -19.84 8.99
CA SER A 3 5.13 -18.97 7.85
C SER A 3 3.79 -19.34 7.19
N GLY A 4 3.18 -20.48 7.56
CA GLY A 4 2.05 -21.06 6.83
C GLY A 4 0.68 -20.42 7.05
N ARG A 5 0.54 -19.43 7.95
CA ARG A 5 -0.78 -18.85 8.30
C ARG A 5 -0.78 -17.35 8.55
N ARG A 6 0.15 -16.60 7.96
CA ARG A 6 0.28 -15.14 8.20
C ARG A 6 -1.02 -14.37 7.96
N PHE A 7 -1.82 -14.80 7.00
CA PHE A 7 -3.04 -14.14 6.54
C PHE A 7 -4.29 -15.01 6.72
N TYR A 8 -4.19 -16.09 7.51
CA TYR A 8 -5.28 -17.05 7.66
C TYR A 8 -5.70 -17.12 9.12
N ASP A 9 -7.01 -17.25 9.34
CA ASP A 9 -7.59 -17.45 10.66
C ASP A 9 -7.18 -18.84 11.24
N PRO A 10 -7.51 -19.13 12.51
CA PRO A 10 -7.21 -20.43 13.12
C PRO A 10 -7.84 -21.63 12.38
N GLN A 11 -8.91 -21.40 11.63
CA GLN A 11 -9.63 -22.38 10.82
C GLN A 11 -9.01 -22.57 9.43
N GLY A 12 -8.03 -21.74 9.05
CA GLY A 12 -7.35 -21.78 7.75
C GLY A 12 -8.10 -21.04 6.64
N GLN A 13 -9.05 -20.18 6.96
CA GLN A 13 -9.69 -19.28 6.00
C GLN A 13 -8.90 -17.98 5.90
N LEU A 14 -8.78 -17.43 4.69
CA LEU A 14 -8.17 -16.12 4.48
C LEU A 14 -8.89 -15.09 5.36
N ASP A 15 -8.12 -14.38 6.18
CA ASP A 15 -8.62 -13.32 7.06
C ASP A 15 -8.35 -11.96 6.39
N PRO A 16 -9.39 -11.28 5.86
CA PRO A 16 -9.23 -10.01 5.19
C PRO A 16 -8.66 -8.91 6.10
N GLU A 17 -8.95 -8.95 7.40
CA GLU A 17 -8.49 -7.93 8.36
C GLU A 17 -6.96 -8.02 8.51
N LEU A 18 -6.41 -9.24 8.53
CA LEU A 18 -4.95 -9.43 8.56
C LEU A 18 -4.28 -8.90 7.28
N VAL A 19 -4.92 -9.08 6.12
CA VAL A 19 -4.40 -8.57 4.84
C VAL A 19 -4.49 -7.04 4.79
N GLU A 20 -5.59 -6.45 5.30
CA GLU A 20 -5.78 -5.01 5.40
C GLU A 20 -4.74 -4.35 6.32
N VAL A 21 -4.58 -4.87 7.55
CA VAL A 21 -3.56 -4.37 8.51
C VAL A 21 -2.16 -4.44 7.91
N TRP A 22 -1.88 -5.52 7.18
CA TRP A 22 -0.61 -5.65 6.47
C TRP A 22 -0.46 -4.58 5.37
N ALA A 23 -1.49 -4.39 4.55
CA ALA A 23 -1.49 -3.42 3.45
C ALA A 23 -1.27 -1.99 3.97
N GLU A 24 -1.93 -1.62 5.06
CA GLU A 24 -1.72 -0.33 5.73
C GLU A 24 -0.28 -0.18 6.23
N THR A 25 0.24 -1.21 6.91
CA THR A 25 1.61 -1.20 7.44
C THR A 25 2.64 -1.07 6.32
N PHE A 26 2.47 -1.84 5.24
CA PHE A 26 3.32 -1.81 4.07
C PHE A 26 3.30 -0.42 3.41
N TYR A 27 2.10 0.11 3.15
CA TYR A 27 1.93 1.43 2.55
C TYR A 27 2.56 2.54 3.41
N GLN A 28 2.33 2.53 4.72
CA GLN A 28 2.95 3.49 5.64
C GLN A 28 4.49 3.37 5.63
N GLY A 29 5.03 2.15 5.52
CA GLY A 29 6.46 1.90 5.35
C GLY A 29 7.02 2.57 4.09
N LEU A 30 6.34 2.39 2.95
CA LEU A 30 6.70 3.05 1.70
C LEU A 30 6.65 4.59 1.82
N MET A 31 5.60 5.14 2.42
CA MET A 31 5.49 6.59 2.61
C MET A 31 6.59 7.14 3.52
N LYS A 32 6.93 6.44 4.60
CA LYS A 32 8.05 6.85 5.48
C LYS A 32 9.38 6.88 4.73
N MET A 33 9.64 5.89 3.89
CA MET A 33 10.82 5.87 3.02
C MET A 33 10.83 7.06 2.07
N MET A 34 9.69 7.40 1.47
CA MET A 34 9.57 8.51 0.52
C MET A 34 9.58 9.89 1.20
N ASN A 35 9.16 10.00 2.46
CA ASN A 35 9.06 11.26 3.19
C ASN A 35 10.40 12.04 3.23
N GLY A 36 11.53 11.34 3.32
CA GLY A 36 12.86 11.96 3.25
C GLY A 36 13.12 12.71 1.94
N PHE A 37 12.47 12.30 0.85
CA PHE A 37 12.52 12.95 -0.46
C PHE A 37 11.43 14.02 -0.60
N TYR A 38 10.21 13.73 -0.13
CA TYR A 38 9.06 14.63 -0.28
C TYR A 38 9.09 15.86 0.64
N GLY A 39 9.73 15.78 1.81
CA GLY A 39 9.74 16.88 2.78
C GLY A 39 10.39 18.19 2.31
N ARG A 40 10.99 18.23 1.12
CA ARG A 40 11.56 19.44 0.49
C ARG A 40 11.05 19.71 -0.92
N ALA A 41 10.18 18.84 -1.45
CA ALA A 41 9.67 18.95 -2.81
C ALA A 41 8.40 19.80 -2.84
N ASP A 42 8.09 20.39 -4.00
CA ASP A 42 6.81 21.05 -4.21
C ASP A 42 5.66 20.02 -4.16
N MET A 43 4.51 20.41 -3.62
CA MET A 43 3.38 19.48 -3.45
C MET A 43 2.88 18.92 -4.79
N ALA A 44 2.97 19.67 -5.89
CA ALA A 44 2.63 19.18 -7.22
C ALA A 44 3.65 18.14 -7.73
N GLU A 45 4.94 18.30 -7.40
CA GLU A 45 5.98 17.31 -7.69
C GLU A 45 5.79 16.04 -6.87
N VAL A 46 5.44 16.16 -5.59
CA VAL A 46 5.09 15.03 -4.71
C VAL A 46 3.91 14.26 -5.31
N LEU A 47 2.84 14.95 -5.68
CA LEU A 47 1.67 14.32 -6.30
C LEU A 47 2.04 13.61 -7.61
N ALA A 48 2.79 14.27 -8.50
CA ALA A 48 3.21 13.69 -9.77
C ALA A 48 4.13 12.46 -9.59
N SER A 49 4.95 12.45 -8.54
CA SER A 49 5.78 11.30 -8.15
C SER A 49 4.92 10.15 -7.64
N MET A 50 4.01 10.45 -6.70
CA MET A 50 3.14 9.46 -6.07
C MET A 50 2.24 8.72 -7.08
N GLN A 51 1.70 9.44 -8.07
CA GLN A 51 0.92 8.86 -9.17
C GLN A 51 1.71 7.88 -10.06
N LYS A 52 3.03 7.95 -10.05
CA LYS A 52 3.92 7.07 -10.83
C LYS A 52 4.45 5.89 -10.03
N VAL A 53 4.21 5.84 -8.72
CA VAL A 53 4.67 4.74 -7.88
C VAL A 53 3.98 3.44 -8.33
N PRO A 54 4.75 2.38 -8.64
CA PRO A 54 4.18 1.12 -9.12
C PRO A 54 3.71 0.26 -7.94
N PHE A 55 2.73 0.74 -7.17
CA PHE A 55 2.26 0.09 -5.94
C PHE A 55 1.96 -1.39 -6.14
N ASN A 56 1.29 -1.76 -7.23
CA ASN A 56 1.02 -3.15 -7.57
C ASN A 56 2.26 -4.04 -7.65
N GLN A 57 3.30 -3.57 -8.34
CA GLN A 57 4.52 -4.35 -8.51
C GLN A 57 5.28 -4.47 -7.18
N LEU A 58 5.27 -3.41 -6.37
CA LEU A 58 5.91 -3.41 -5.06
C LEU A 58 5.20 -4.36 -4.09
N THR A 59 3.87 -4.32 -4.05
CA THR A 59 3.04 -5.21 -3.22
C THR A 59 3.22 -6.67 -3.63
N ALA A 60 3.10 -6.99 -4.92
CA ALA A 60 3.24 -8.35 -5.42
C ALA A 60 4.63 -8.93 -5.15
N ARG A 61 5.67 -8.09 -5.20
CA ARG A 61 7.04 -8.50 -4.88
C ARG A 61 7.25 -8.76 -3.39
N GLU A 62 6.66 -7.94 -2.52
CA GLU A 62 6.78 -8.13 -1.06
C GLU A 62 6.05 -9.40 -0.57
N LEU A 63 5.03 -9.83 -1.31
CA LEU A 63 4.26 -11.04 -1.05
C LEU A 63 4.66 -12.22 -1.95
N GLU A 64 5.85 -12.19 -2.54
CA GLU A 64 6.34 -13.30 -3.36
C GLU A 64 6.39 -14.60 -2.54
N GLY A 65 5.68 -15.64 -3.00
CA GLY A 65 5.56 -16.92 -2.32
C GLY A 65 4.31 -17.10 -1.47
N GLU A 66 3.50 -16.05 -1.29
CA GLU A 66 2.17 -16.15 -0.69
C GLU A 66 1.13 -16.67 -1.70
N ALA A 67 -0.04 -17.07 -1.20
CA ALA A 67 -1.14 -17.52 -2.05
C ALA A 67 -1.66 -16.40 -2.95
N THR A 68 -2.13 -16.75 -4.15
CA THR A 68 -2.66 -15.77 -5.12
C THR A 68 -3.79 -14.92 -4.53
N GLU A 69 -4.70 -15.53 -3.76
CA GLU A 69 -5.81 -14.82 -3.11
C GLU A 69 -5.34 -13.75 -2.11
N VAL A 70 -4.23 -13.99 -1.39
CA VAL A 70 -3.61 -13.02 -0.48
C VAL A 70 -3.06 -11.85 -1.29
N ILE A 71 -2.32 -12.16 -2.36
CA ILE A 71 -1.69 -11.16 -3.21
C ILE A 71 -2.77 -10.26 -3.85
N GLU A 72 -3.81 -10.85 -4.41
CA GLU A 72 -4.91 -10.11 -5.04
C GLU A 72 -5.61 -9.18 -4.06
N LEU A 73 -5.94 -9.66 -2.86
CA LEU A 73 -6.61 -8.85 -1.84
C LEU A 73 -5.69 -7.72 -1.32
N ALA A 74 -4.40 -8.02 -1.12
CA ALA A 74 -3.42 -7.02 -0.72
C ALA A 74 -3.23 -5.93 -1.79
N LEU A 75 -3.22 -6.31 -3.08
CA LEU A 75 -3.18 -5.35 -4.19
C LEU A 75 -4.39 -4.43 -4.16
N GLU A 76 -5.59 -4.96 -3.92
CA GLU A 76 -6.81 -4.16 -3.79
C GLU A 76 -6.67 -3.13 -2.67
N TYR A 77 -6.31 -3.56 -1.45
CA TYR A 77 -6.18 -2.65 -0.32
C TYR A 77 -5.09 -1.59 -0.51
N VAL A 78 -3.90 -1.97 -0.98
CA VAL A 78 -2.82 -0.99 -1.20
C VAL A 78 -3.21 0.05 -2.26
N ASN A 79 -3.87 -0.37 -3.35
CA ASN A 79 -4.35 0.58 -4.35
C ASN A 79 -5.44 1.50 -3.82
N ALA A 80 -6.38 0.97 -3.03
CA ALA A 80 -7.45 1.77 -2.44
C ALA A 80 -6.87 2.85 -1.52
N ILE A 81 -5.88 2.50 -0.69
CA ILE A 81 -5.18 3.46 0.16
C ILE A 81 -4.45 4.50 -0.71
N ALA A 82 -3.64 4.05 -1.68
CA ALA A 82 -2.88 4.95 -2.54
C ALA A 82 -3.79 5.93 -3.31
N ALA A 83 -4.89 5.45 -3.86
CA ALA A 83 -5.85 6.26 -4.60
C ALA A 83 -6.49 7.33 -3.71
N ARG A 84 -6.91 6.95 -2.49
CA ARG A 84 -7.47 7.89 -1.50
C ARG A 84 -6.48 9.00 -1.14
N GLU A 85 -5.22 8.64 -0.85
CA GLU A 85 -4.20 9.63 -0.50
C GLU A 85 -3.87 10.56 -1.69
N ILE A 86 -3.80 10.02 -2.91
CA ILE A 86 -3.62 10.82 -4.13
C ILE A 86 -4.79 11.80 -4.30
N GLU A 87 -6.03 11.35 -4.10
CA GLU A 87 -7.23 12.20 -4.18
C GLU A 87 -7.18 13.34 -3.15
N TYR A 88 -6.77 13.05 -1.91
CA TYR A 88 -6.60 14.08 -0.89
C TYR A 88 -5.53 15.12 -1.25
N LEU A 89 -4.39 14.69 -1.79
CA LEU A 89 -3.34 15.61 -2.25
C LEU A 89 -3.80 16.45 -3.45
N GLN A 90 -4.52 15.84 -4.40
CA GLN A 90 -5.12 16.55 -5.53
C GLN A 90 -6.12 17.62 -5.06
N ALA A 91 -7.01 17.26 -4.14
CA ALA A 91 -8.00 18.19 -3.59
C ALA A 91 -7.36 19.34 -2.80
N TYR A 92 -6.23 19.07 -2.12
CA TYR A 92 -5.46 20.11 -1.43
C TYR A 92 -4.85 21.11 -2.43
N LEU A 93 -4.22 20.61 -3.50
CA LEU A 93 -3.63 21.46 -4.54
C LEU A 93 -4.66 22.25 -5.34
N GLY A 94 -5.83 21.69 -5.63
CA GLY A 94 -6.91 22.40 -6.32
C GLY A 94 -7.62 23.47 -5.48
N LYS A 95 -7.27 23.60 -4.19
CA LYS A 95 -7.74 24.65 -3.26
C LYS A 95 -6.70 25.77 -3.06
N LEU A 96 -5.49 25.64 -3.61
CA LEU A 96 -4.46 26.67 -3.66
C LEU A 96 -4.63 27.53 -4.92
#